data_AF-A0AAD7FPX4-F1
#
_entry.id   AF-A0AAD7FPX4-F1
#
_cell.length_a   1.000
_cell.length_b   1.000
_cell.length_c   1.000
_cell.angle_alpha   90.00
_cell.angle_beta   90.00
_cell.angle_gamma   90.00
#
_symmetry.space_group_name_H-M   'P 1'
#
loop_
_entity.id
_entity.type
_entity.pdbx_description
1 polymer ?
#
loop_
_entity_poly.entity_id
_entity_poly.type
_entity_poly.pdbx_seq_one_letter_code
_entity_poly.pdbx_strand_id
1 'polypeptide(L)' 'MRMQERVQSDQTENYIIHNNLDRFLNTHTFHNTHLLRATLPRDLVAPIPLFTERQAKHDELAAQLHETLS' A
#
# COMPACT_ATOMS: atom_id res chain seq x y z
N MET A 1 6.02 -13.23 23.00
CA MET A 1 7.39 -12.72 23.21
C MET A 1 8.22 -13.16 22.03
N ARG A 2 8.74 -12.20 21.25
CA ARG A 2 9.47 -12.46 20.01
C ARG A 2 10.89 -12.90 20.34
N MET A 3 11.40 -13.90 19.62
CA MET A 3 12.82 -14.25 19.69
C MET A 3 13.59 -13.45 18.65
N GLN A 4 14.55 -12.65 19.07
CA GLN A 4 15.47 -11.92 18.19
C GLN A 4 16.89 -12.34 18.54
N GLU A 5 17.71 -12.67 17.54
CA GLU A 5 19.10 -13.09 17.75
C GLU A 5 19.26 -14.23 18.78
N ARG A 6 18.24 -15.11 18.89
CA ARG A 6 18.14 -16.20 19.87
C ARG A 6 17.97 -15.76 21.33
N VAL A 7 17.65 -14.49 21.58
CA VAL A 7 17.29 -13.94 22.89
C VAL A 7 15.78 -13.67 22.93
N GLN A 8 15.16 -13.97 24.07
CA GLN A 8 13.75 -13.68 24.30
C GLN A 8 13.56 -12.18 24.53
N SER A 9 12.73 -11.55 23.69
CA SER A 9 12.41 -10.14 23.77
C SER A 9 11.03 -9.93 24.37
N ASP A 10 10.90 -8.92 25.23
CA ASP A 10 9.62 -8.46 25.81
C ASP A 10 8.79 -7.61 24.83
N GLN A 11 9.27 -7.44 23.58
CA GLN A 11 8.56 -6.69 22.56
C GLN A 11 7.30 -7.43 22.08
N THR A 12 6.20 -6.68 22.01
CA THR A 12 4.94 -7.14 21.40
C THR A 12 4.94 -6.75 19.93
N GLU A 13 4.83 -7.72 19.03
CA GLU A 13 4.82 -7.47 17.59
C GLU A 13 3.40 -7.57 17.05
N ASN A 14 2.96 -6.52 16.36
CA ASN A 14 1.70 -6.51 15.64
C ASN A 14 1.91 -7.24 14.31
N TYR A 15 1.27 -8.40 14.13
CA TYR A 15 1.32 -9.14 12.88
C TYR A 15 0.05 -8.89 12.06
N ILE A 16 0.22 -8.74 10.75
CA ILE A 16 -0.89 -8.79 9.80
C ILE A 16 -1.09 -10.26 9.44
N ILE A 17 -2.13 -10.88 10.00
CA ILE A 17 -2.53 -12.24 9.63
C ILE A 17 -3.19 -12.15 8.27
N HIS A 18 -2.61 -12.83 7.28
CA HIS A 18 -3.29 -13.05 6.01
C HIS A 18 -4.39 -14.08 6.27
N ASN A 19 -5.64 -13.63 6.35
CA ASN A 19 -6.78 -14.55 6.38
C ASN A 19 -6.75 -15.40 5.11
N ASN A 20 -7.04 -16.70 5.24
CA ASN A 20 -7.14 -17.63 4.12
C ASN A 20 -8.35 -17.25 3.26
N LEU A 21 -8.19 -16.26 2.39
CA LEU A 21 -8.99 -16.09 1.19
C LEU A 21 -8.38 -17.06 0.18
N ASP A 22 -9.11 -18.12 -0.17
CA ASP A 22 -8.61 -19.23 -0.99
C ASP A 22 -7.84 -18.76 -2.24
N ARG A 23 -8.20 -17.60 -2.81
CA ARG A 23 -7.46 -16.91 -3.88
C ARG A 23 -7.63 -15.40 -3.75
N PHE A 24 -6.55 -14.67 -3.45
CA PHE A 24 -6.49 -13.22 -3.59
C PHE A 24 -5.48 -12.86 -4.68
N LEU A 25 -5.88 -12.04 -5.65
CA LEU A 25 -4.96 -11.46 -6.63
C LEU A 25 -4.47 -10.12 -6.11
N ASN A 26 -3.21 -10.05 -5.69
CA ASN A 26 -2.57 -8.76 -5.47
C ASN A 26 -2.27 -8.13 -6.82
N THR A 27 -3.05 -7.12 -7.22
CA THR A 27 -2.80 -6.44 -8.51
C THR A 27 -1.40 -5.82 -8.57
N HIS A 28 -0.80 -5.41 -7.45
CA HIS A 28 0.52 -4.79 -7.43
C HIS A 28 1.68 -5.73 -7.77
N THR A 29 1.50 -7.05 -7.74
CA THR A 29 2.57 -8.00 -8.07
C THR A 29 2.73 -8.21 -9.58
N PHE A 30 1.76 -7.78 -10.39
CA PHE A 30 1.79 -7.98 -11.83
C PHE A 30 2.52 -6.85 -12.54
N HIS A 31 3.51 -7.19 -13.37
CA HIS A 31 4.21 -6.20 -14.21
C HIS A 31 3.28 -5.56 -15.25
N ASN A 32 2.23 -6.26 -15.67
CA ASN A 32 1.25 -5.80 -16.65
C ASN A 32 -0.10 -5.45 -16.01
N THR A 33 -0.08 -4.68 -14.91
CA THR A 33 -1.31 -4.21 -14.24
C THR A 33 -2.29 -3.50 -15.16
N HIS A 34 -1.80 -2.84 -16.20
CA HIS A 34 -2.65 -2.17 -17.19
C HIS A 34 -3.54 -3.16 -17.97
N LEU A 35 -3.06 -4.37 -18.26
CA LEU A 35 -3.87 -5.41 -18.91
C LEU A 35 -4.95 -5.94 -17.97
N LEU A 36 -4.63 -6.13 -16.69
CA LEU A 36 -5.64 -6.52 -15.68
C LEU A 36 -6.74 -5.47 -15.54
N ARG A 37 -6.40 -4.18 -15.62
CA ARG A 37 -7.38 -3.09 -15.59
C ARG A 37 -8.28 -3.03 -16.82
N ALA A 38 -7.84 -3.59 -17.95
CA ALA A 38 -8.62 -3.65 -19.19
C ALA A 38 -9.54 -4.88 -19.23
N THR A 39 -9.19 -5.96 -18.53
CA THR A 39 -9.94 -7.23 -18.56
C THR A 39 -10.89 -7.40 -17.38
N LEU A 40 -10.57 -6.84 -16.22
CA LEU A 40 -11.38 -6.98 -15.01
C LEU A 40 -12.44 -5.86 -14.90
N PRO A 41 -13.58 -6.14 -14.24
CA PRO A 41 -14.54 -5.12 -13.84
C PRO A 41 -13.87 -3.94 -13.13
N ARG A 42 -14.26 -2.71 -13.49
CA ARG A 42 -13.59 -1.48 -13.04
C ARG A 42 -13.68 -1.28 -11.53
N ASP A 43 -14.78 -1.67 -10.91
CA ASP A 43 -15.02 -1.65 -9.46
C ASP A 43 -14.00 -2.49 -8.66
N LEU A 44 -13.43 -3.55 -9.25
CA LEU A 44 -12.43 -4.39 -8.61
C LEU A 44 -11.00 -3.84 -8.68
N VAL A 45 -10.73 -2.95 -9.64
CA VAL A 45 -9.36 -2.49 -9.98
C VAL A 45 -9.21 -0.97 -9.99
N ALA A 46 -10.29 -0.25 -9.71
CA ALA A 46 -10.29 1.20 -9.58
C ALA A 46 -9.49 1.60 -8.35
N PRO A 47 -8.50 2.49 -8.48
CA PRO A 47 -7.85 3.08 -7.33
C PRO A 47 -8.88 3.80 -6.46
N ILE A 48 -8.86 3.55 -5.16
CA ILE A 48 -9.63 4.33 -4.19
C ILE A 48 -8.86 5.64 -3.97
N PRO A 49 -9.49 6.82 -4.15
CA PRO A 49 -8.84 8.08 -3.86
C PRO A 49 -8.41 8.14 -2.39
N LEU A 50 -7.12 8.28 -2.14
CA LEU A 50 -6.60 8.51 -0.79
C LEU A 50 -6.96 9.91 -0.27
N PHE A 51 -7.07 10.87 -1.19
CA PHE A 51 -7.46 12.25 -0.92
C PHE A 51 -8.61 12.64 -1.84
N THR A 52 -9.63 13.29 -1.29
CA THR A 52 -10.78 13.81 -2.06
C THR A 52 -10.31 14.87 -3.07
N GLU A 53 -9.55 15.85 -2.60
CA GLU A 53 -8.98 16.92 -3.43
C GLU A 53 -7.56 16.58 -3.85
N ARG A 54 -7.44 15.79 -4.93
CA ARG A 54 -6.14 15.32 -5.44
C ARG A 54 -5.17 16.47 -5.73
N GLN A 55 -5.65 17.55 -6.34
CA GLN A 55 -4.80 18.66 -6.75
C GLN A 55 -4.22 19.40 -5.54
N ALA A 56 -5.07 19.75 -4.56
CA ALA A 56 -4.62 20.41 -3.34
C ALA A 56 -3.54 19.60 -2.61
N LYS A 57 -3.70 18.27 -2.52
CA LYS A 57 -2.68 17.43 -1.88
C LYS A 57 -1.39 17.36 -2.68
N HIS A 58 -1.48 17.33 -4.01
CA HIS A 58 -0.30 17.36 -4.86
C HIS A 58 0.50 18.66 -4.65
N ASP A 59 -0.18 19.80 -4.61
CA ASP A 59 0.46 21.11 -4.42
C ASP A 59 1.10 21.23 -3.03
N GLU A 60 0.44 20.71 -1.99
CA GLU A 60 1.00 20.63 -0.63
C GLU A 60 2.31 19.81 -0.59
N LEU A 61 2.31 18.62 -1.21
CA LEU A 61 3.49 17.75 -1.25
C LEU A 61 4.63 18.37 -2.06
N ALA A 62 4.31 19.05 -3.16
CA ALA A 62 5.30 19.76 -3.96
C ALA A 62 5.96 20.89 -3.17
N ALA A 63 5.18 21.67 -2.41
CA ALA A 63 5.71 22.71 -1.54
C ALA A 63 6.65 22.13 -0.47
N GLN A 64 6.25 21.05 0.21
CA GLN A 64 7.10 20.35 1.20
C GLN A 64 8.42 19.86 0.60
N LEU A 65 8.38 19.31 -0.62
CA LEU A 65 9.58 18.86 -1.30
C LEU A 65 10.54 20.02 -1.60
N HIS A 66 10.02 21.16 -2.05
CA HIS A 66 10.82 22.35 -2.30
C HIS A 66 11.46 22.91 -1.03
N GLU A 67 10.75 22.94 0.10
CA GLU A 67 11.32 23.34 1.40
C GLU A 67 12.44 22.39 1.86
N THR A 68 12.30 21.09 1.60
CA THR A 68 13.30 20.09 2.02
C THR A 68 14.57 20.12 1.17
N LEU A 69 14.47 20.61 -0.08
CA LEU A 69 15.58 20.72 -1.01
C LEU A 69 16.28 22.09 -0.98
N SER A 70 15.83 23.01 -0.13
CA SER A 70 16.38 24.35 0.10
C SER A 70 17.31 24.36 1.30
#